data_AF-A0A1M7Y4Z9-F1
#
_entry.id   AF-A0A1M7Y4Z9-F1
#
_cell.length_a   1.000
_cell.length_b   1.000
_cell.length_c   1.000
_cell.angle_alpha   90.00
_cell.angle_beta   90.00
_cell.angle_gamma   90.00
#
_symmetry.space_group_name_H-M   'P 1'
#
loop_
_entity.id
_entity.type
_entity.pdbx_description
1 polymer ?
#
loop_
_entity_poly.entity_id
_entity_poly.type
_entity_poly.pdbx_seq_one_letter_code
_entity_poly.pdbx_strand_id
1 'polypeptide(L)' 'MINDLMEDFGYDSSRFEIAWVSSAEPDKFAAAVTKMTNRIKQLGPINSQDAELA' A
#
# COMPACT_ATOMS: atom_id res chain seq x y z
N MET A 1 14.80 0.67 6.12
CA MET A 1 15.39 -0.08 5.00
C MET A 1 14.48 -0.13 3.78
N ILE A 2 13.30 -0.77 3.83
CA ILE A 2 12.42 -0.83 2.64
C ILE A 2 11.75 0.51 2.32
N ASN A 3 11.32 1.27 3.33
CA ASN A 3 10.78 2.62 3.13
C ASN A 3 11.85 3.55 2.53
N ASP A 4 13.05 3.55 3.10
CA ASP A 4 14.20 4.31 2.58
C ASP A 4 14.51 3.94 1.12
N LEU A 5 14.51 2.64 0.78
CA LEU A 5 14.69 2.17 -0.60
C LEU A 5 13.58 2.68 -1.53
N MET A 6 12.34 2.74 -1.06
CA MET A 6 11.24 3.28 -1.88
C MET A 6 11.45 4.76 -2.16
N GLU A 7 11.84 5.53 -1.15
CA GLU A 7 12.13 6.96 -1.28
C GLU A 7 13.32 7.20 -2.21
N ASP A 8 14.39 6.41 -2.12
CA ASP A 8 15.56 6.47 -3.01
C ASP A 8 15.19 6.27 -4.50
N PHE A 9 14.15 5.48 -4.78
CA PHE A 9 13.63 5.22 -6.13
C PHE A 9 12.48 6.16 -6.54
N GLY A 10 12.17 7.17 -5.71
CA GLY A 10 11.14 8.18 -5.99
C GLY A 10 9.70 7.71 -5.73
N TYR A 11 9.51 6.63 -4.98
CA TYR A 11 8.19 6.18 -4.56
C TYR A 11 7.81 6.73 -3.19
N ASP A 12 6.54 7.08 -3.03
CA ASP A 12 5.97 7.40 -1.73
C ASP A 12 6.00 6.16 -0.82
N SER A 13 6.73 6.23 0.30
CA SER A 13 6.90 5.14 1.26
C SER A 13 5.58 4.69 1.92
N SER A 14 4.54 5.54 1.92
CA SER A 14 3.20 5.17 2.38
C SER A 14 2.49 4.15 1.48
N ARG A 15 3.05 3.86 0.29
CA ARG A 15 2.63 2.78 -0.61
C ARG A 15 3.08 1.39 -0.17
N PHE A 16 3.74 1.28 0.99
CA PHE A 16 4.11 0.01 1.60
C PHE A 16 3.74 -0.02 3.09
N GLU A 17 3.24 -1.16 3.57
CA GLU A 17 2.91 -1.37 4.98
C GLU A 17 3.17 -2.84 5.36
N ILE A 18 3.75 -3.06 6.54
CA ILE A 18 3.87 -4.40 7.14
C ILE A 18 2.88 -4.49 8.30
N ALA A 19 1.99 -5.47 8.23
CA ALA A 19 1.04 -5.78 9.30
C ALA A 19 1.28 -7.20 9.82
N TRP A 20 1.40 -7.34 11.14
CA TRP A 20 1.51 -8.64 11.80
C TRP A 20 0.11 -9.13 12.17
N VAL A 21 -0.30 -10.24 11.56
CA VAL A 21 -1.62 -10.82 11.78
C VAL A 21 -1.48 -12.33 11.98
N SER A 22 -2.02 -12.83 13.08
CA SER A 22 -2.09 -14.26 13.36
C SER A 22 -3.30 -14.92 12.68
N SER A 23 -3.33 -16.25 12.64
CA SER A 23 -4.45 -17.02 12.07
C SER A 23 -5.78 -16.82 12.82
N ALA A 24 -5.73 -16.34 14.07
CA ALA A 24 -6.91 -16.10 14.90
C ALA A 24 -7.45 -14.65 14.79
N GLU A 25 -6.88 -13.81 13.92
CA GLU A 25 -7.24 -12.39 13.78
C GLU A 25 -7.80 -12.04 12.38
N PRO A 26 -8.88 -12.69 11.90
CA PRO A 26 -9.42 -12.44 10.56
C PRO A 26 -9.88 -10.98 10.36
N ASP A 27 -10.49 -10.37 11.38
CA ASP A 27 -10.96 -8.98 11.30
C ASP A 27 -9.80 -7.99 11.18
N LYS A 28 -8.68 -8.26 11.87
CA LYS A 28 -7.47 -7.44 11.78
C LYS A 28 -6.83 -7.54 10.40
N PHE A 29 -6.80 -8.74 9.81
CA PHE A 29 -6.34 -8.93 8.44
C PHE A 29 -7.20 -8.11 7.47
N ALA A 30 -8.52 -8.28 7.54
CA ALA A 30 -9.47 -7.56 6.69
C ALA A 30 -9.32 -6.04 6.83
N ALA A 31 -9.18 -5.53 8.06
CA ALA A 31 -8.98 -4.11 8.33
C ALA A 31 -7.64 -3.60 7.76
N ALA A 32 -6.54 -4.34 7.94
CA ALA A 32 -5.23 -3.94 7.43
C ALA A 32 -5.21 -3.86 5.89
N VAL A 33 -5.75 -4.88 5.21
CA VAL A 33 -5.85 -4.90 3.75
C VAL A 33 -6.76 -3.77 3.26
N THR A 34 -7.94 -3.60 3.87
CA THR A 34 -8.89 -2.54 3.49
C THR A 34 -8.27 -1.15 3.63
N LYS A 35 -7.60 -0.89 4.76
CA LYS A 35 -6.92 0.38 5.01
C LYS A 35 -5.83 0.65 3.97
N MET A 36 -5.00 -0.35 3.68
CA MET A 36 -3.93 -0.23 2.70
C MET A 36 -4.48 0.02 1.29
N THR A 37 -5.49 -0.76 0.87
CA THR A 37 -6.15 -0.56 -0.43
C THR A 37 -6.76 0.84 -0.56
N ASN A 38 -7.45 1.32 0.47
CA ASN A 38 -8.03 2.67 0.46
C ASN A 38 -6.96 3.75 0.34
N ARG A 39 -5.83 3.60 1.04
CA ARG A 39 -4.68 4.52 0.91
C ARG A 39 -4.13 4.54 -0.52
N ILE A 40 -3.88 3.37 -1.13
CA ILE A 40 -3.38 3.31 -2.51
C ILE A 40 -4.36 3.95 -3.50
N LYS A 41 -5.66 3.72 -3.34
CA LYS A 41 -6.69 4.36 -4.17
C LYS A 41 -6.67 5.88 -4.03
N GLN A 42 -6.46 6.41 -2.83
CA GLN A 42 -6.36 7.85 -2.59
C GLN A 42 -5.08 8.46 -3.19
N LEU A 43 -3.95 7.75 -3.11
CA LEU A 43 -2.68 8.17 -3.71
C LEU A 43 -2.67 8.08 -5.24
N GLY A 44 -3.61 7.34 -5.83
CA GLY A 44 -3.69 7.12 -7.26
C GLY A 44 -2.54 6.27 -7.83
N PRO A 45 -2.57 6.01 -9.13
CA PRO A 45 -1.53 5.25 -9.82
C PRO A 45 -0.21 6.02 -9.85
N ILE A 46 0.90 5.27 -9.93
CA ILE A 46 2.26 5.82 -9.91
C ILE A 46 2.57 6.54 -11.23
N ASN A 47 2.10 6.00 -12.36
CA ASN A 47 2.14 6.65 -13.65
C ASN A 47 0.71 6.95 -14.08
N SER A 48 0.43 8.22 -14.35
CA SER A 48 -0.90 8.69 -14.78
C SER A 48 -1.33 8.12 -16.14
N GLN A 49 -0.41 7.63 -16.97
CA GLN A 49 -0.73 6.98 -18.25
C GLN A 49 -1.28 5.55 -18.07
N ASP A 50 -0.89 4.84 -17.00
CA ASP A 50 -1.39 3.48 -16.72
C ASP A 50 -2.83 3.52 -16.15
N ALA A 51 -3.24 4.67 -15.61
CA ALA A 51 -4.58 4.93 -15.07
C ALA A 51 -5.68 4.91 -16.13
N GLU A 52 -5.34 5.32 -17.36
CA GLU A 52 -6.26 5.45 -18.49
C GLU A 52 -6.55 4.08 -19.14
N LEU A 53 -5.76 3.05 -18.79
CA LEU A 53 -5.81 1.69 -19.33
C LEU A 53 -6.45 0.65 -18.38
N ALA A 54 -6.73 1.02 -17.12
CA ALA A 54 -7.28 0.14 -16.08
C ALA A 54 -8.77 0.42 -15.81
#